data_AF-A0A8J6VLN4-F1
#
_entry.id   AF-A0A8J6VLN4-F1
#
_cell.length_a   1.000
_cell.length_b   1.000
_cell.length_c   1.000
_cell.angle_alpha   90.00
_cell.angle_beta   90.00
_cell.angle_gamma   90.00
#
_symmetry.space_group_name_H-M   'P 1'
#
loop_
_entity.id
_entity.type
_entity.pdbx_description
1 polymer ?
#
loop_
_entity_poly.entity_id
_entity_poly.type
_entity_poly.pdbx_seq_one_letter_code
_entity_poly.pdbx_strand_id
1 'polypeptide(L)' 'MTDNASLIQINPDPRILTTLVIGTEDNVKAYILRQHTLGVAEAGAWSKPIPVPHHSDKVMCVLNRVMV' A
#
# COMPACT_ATOMS: atom_id res chain seq x y z
N MET A 1 -8.94 27.14 -20.02
CA MET A 1 -8.38 26.66 -18.74
C MET A 1 -7.92 25.24 -18.98
N THR A 2 -6.64 25.04 -19.27
CA THR A 2 -6.04 23.73 -19.48
C THR A 2 -5.67 23.16 -18.11
N ASP A 3 -6.23 22.00 -17.77
CA ASP A 3 -5.84 21.20 -16.62
C ASP A 3 -4.35 20.85 -16.72
N ASN A 4 -3.52 21.62 -16.01
CA ASN A 4 -2.18 21.20 -15.63
C ASN A 4 -2.34 20.11 -14.57
N ALA A 5 -2.68 18.90 -15.00
CA ALA A 5 -2.40 17.71 -14.22
C ALA A 5 -0.88 17.66 -14.10
N SER A 6 -0.35 18.25 -13.03
CA SER A 6 1.03 18.06 -12.61
C SER A 6 1.19 16.55 -12.47
N LEU A 7 1.82 15.93 -13.47
CA LEU A 7 2.25 14.55 -13.38
C LEU A 7 3.09 14.52 -12.10
N ILE A 8 2.56 13.85 -11.07
CA ILE A 8 3.22 13.67 -9.80
C ILE A 8 4.65 13.27 -10.15
N GLN A 9 5.64 14.05 -9.70
CA GLN A 9 7.04 13.67 -9.82
C GLN A 9 7.22 12.45 -8.91
N ILE A 10 6.93 11.27 -9.45
CA ILE A 10 7.27 10.00 -8.84
C ILE A 10 8.77 9.95 -8.99
N ASN A 11 9.51 10.38 -7.98
CA ASN A 11 10.89 9.94 -7.82
C ASN A 11 10.79 8.48 -7.37
N PRO A 12 10.90 7.49 -8.27
CA PRO A 12 10.74 6.10 -7.88
C PRO A 12 12.10 5.72 -7.29
N ASP A 13 12.26 5.88 -5.98
CA ASP A 13 13.39 5.26 -5.31
C ASP A 13 13.38 3.78 -5.71
N PRO A 14 14.41 3.30 -6.44
CA PRO A 14 14.39 1.95 -7.02
C PRO A 14 14.38 0.86 -5.94
N ARG A 15 14.61 1.23 -4.67
CA ARG A 15 14.49 0.34 -3.51
C ARG A 15 13.03 0.17 -3.07
N ILE A 16 12.10 1.00 -3.52
CA ILE A 16 10.69 0.90 -3.13
C ILE A 16 9.96 -0.09 -4.05
N LEU A 17 9.48 -1.18 -3.47
CA LEU A 17 8.54 -2.10 -4.11
C LEU A 17 7.11 -1.77 -3.65
N THR A 18 6.24 -1.43 -4.59
CA THR A 18 4.80 -1.27 -4.34
C THR A 18 4.09 -2.62 -4.50
N THR A 19 3.30 -3.00 -3.51
CA THR A 19 2.57 -4.27 -3.44
C THR A 19 1.08 -4.04 -3.20
N LEU A 20 0.24 -4.87 -3.80
CA LEU A 20 -1.19 -4.92 -3.50
C LEU A 20 -1.46 -6.12 -2.59
N VAL A 21 -1.93 -5.86 -1.37
CA VAL A 21 -2.21 -6.88 -0.36
C VAL A 21 -3.72 -7.09 -0.30
N ILE A 22 -4.19 -8.32 -0.48
CA ILE A 22 -5.61 -8.68 -0.46
C ILE A 22 -5.84 -9.81 0.55
N GLY A 23 -6.84 -9.67 1.41
CA GLY A 23 -7.19 -10.67 2.40
C GLY A 23 -8.35 -10.21 3.27
N THR A 24 -8.64 -10.96 4.34
CA THR A 24 -9.55 -10.47 5.39
C THR A 24 -8.97 -9.22 6.04
N GLU A 25 -9.82 -8.37 6.62
CA GLU A 25 -9.37 -7.12 7.26
C GLU A 25 -8.29 -7.38 8.32
N ASP A 26 -8.48 -8.39 9.17
CA ASP A 26 -7.51 -8.76 10.21
C ASP A 26 -6.18 -9.25 9.63
N ASN A 27 -6.21 -10.06 8.58
CA ASN A 27 -4.99 -10.56 7.93
C ASN A 27 -4.21 -9.43 7.25
N VAL A 28 -4.90 -8.50 6.59
CA VAL A 28 -4.26 -7.33 5.96
C VAL A 28 -3.64 -6.42 7.03
N LYS A 29 -4.36 -6.14 8.13
CA LYS A 29 -3.82 -5.35 9.25
C LYS A 29 -2.60 -6.02 9.88
N ALA A 30 -2.68 -7.33 10.15
CA ALA A 30 -1.57 -8.09 10.73
C ALA A 30 -0.35 -8.10 9.80
N TYR A 31 -0.57 -8.25 8.48
CA TYR A 31 0.50 -8.18 7.50
C TYR A 31 1.19 -6.82 7.49
N ILE A 32 0.44 -5.72 7.40
CA ILE A 32 0.97 -4.35 7.40
C ILE A 32 1.76 -4.07 8.68
N LEU A 33 1.19 -4.42 9.84
CA LEU A 33 1.85 -4.27 11.14
C LEU A 33 3.19 -5.01 11.15
N ARG A 34 3.24 -6.24 10.60
CA ARG A 34 4.48 -7.00 10.50
C ARG A 34 5.51 -6.30 9.60
N GLN A 35 5.11 -5.75 8.46
CA GLN A 35 6.04 -5.02 7.58
C GLN A 35 6.61 -3.77 8.27
N HIS A 36 5.77 -3.05 9.03
CA HIS A 36 6.21 -1.91 9.83
C HIS A 36 7.17 -2.31 10.95
N THR A 37 6.83 -3.34 11.73
CA THR A 37 7.68 -3.83 12.83
C THR A 37 9.04 -4.34 12.35
N LEU A 38 9.12 -4.88 11.12
CA LEU A 38 10.38 -5.32 10.52
C LEU A 38 11.20 -4.17 9.93
N GLY A 39 10.71 -2.92 9.99
CA GLY A 39 11.39 -1.74 9.44
C GLY A 39 11.44 -1.71 7.90
N VAL A 40 10.68 -2.57 7.23
CA VAL A 40 10.62 -2.60 5.75
C VAL A 40 9.53 -1.68 5.19
N ALA A 41 8.63 -1.16 6.02
CA ALA A 41 7.63 -0.17 5.63
C ALA A 41 7.48 0.91 6.72
N GLU A 42 7.53 2.18 6.34
CA GLU A 42 7.34 3.30 7.26
C GLU A 42 5.86 3.58 7.54
N ALA A 43 5.58 4.30 8.64
CA ALA A 43 4.23 4.78 8.89
C ALA A 43 3.74 5.67 7.74
N GLY A 44 2.56 5.36 7.19
CA GLY A 44 2.02 6.05 6.01
C GLY A 44 2.46 5.46 4.68
N ALA A 45 3.28 4.40 4.67
CA ALA A 45 3.65 3.68 3.44
C ALA A 45 2.53 2.79 2.88
N TRP A 46 1.33 2.80 3.48
CA TRP A 46 0.19 2.02 3.03
C TRP A 46 -1.08 2.85 2.87
N SER A 47 -1.94 2.44 1.94
CA SER A 47 -3.26 3.03 1.74
C SER A 47 -4.23 2.58 2.84
N LYS A 48 -5.36 3.27 2.96
CA LYS A 48 -6.49 2.74 3.71
C LYS A 48 -6.96 1.42 3.07
N PRO A 49 -7.46 0.44 3.85
CA PRO A 49 -8.13 -0.73 3.29
C PRO A 49 -9.35 -0.30 2.50
N ILE A 50 -9.54 -0.87 1.31
CA ILE A 50 -10.72 -0.66 0.48
C ILE A 50 -11.40 -2.02 0.22
N PRO A 51 -12.76 -2.09 0.21
CA PRO A 51 -13.46 -3.34 -0.04
C PRO A 51 -13.11 -3.94 -1.40
N VAL A 52 -12.99 -5.27 -1.48
CA VAL A 52 -12.82 -5.97 -2.75
C VAL A 52 -14.20 -6.19 -3.39
N PRO A 53 -14.42 -5.76 -4.64
CA PRO A 53 -15.68 -6.02 -5.34
C PRO A 53 -16.00 -7.52 -5.36
N HIS A 54 -17.28 -7.87 -5.12
CA HIS A 54 -17.78 -9.25 -5.12
C HIS A 54 -17.20 -10.19 -4.04
N HIS A 55 -16.41 -9.68 -3.10
CA HIS A 55 -15.85 -10.44 -1.98
C HIS A 55 -16.09 -9.71 -0.66
N SER A 56 -17.22 -9.99 0.00
CA SER A 56 -17.68 -9.26 1.20
C SER A 56 -16.78 -9.47 2.43
N ASP A 57 -15.94 -10.49 2.43
CA ASP A 57 -15.00 -10.83 3.50
C ASP A 57 -13.58 -10.27 3.29
N LYS A 58 -13.34 -9.57 2.18
CA LYS A 58 -11.98 -9.14 1.78
C LYS A 58 -11.84 -7.65 1.59
N VAL A 59 -10.65 -7.17 1.94
CA VAL A 59 -10.17 -5.82 1.67
C VAL A 59 -8.86 -5.89 0.90
N MET A 60 -8.55 -4.83 0.18
CA MET A 60 -7.26 -4.62 -0.45
C MET A 60 -6.59 -3.35 0.08
N CYS A 61 -5.26 -3.34 0.08
CA CYS A 61 -4.43 -2.22 0.51
C CYS A 61 -3.17 -2.15 -0.36
N VAL A 62 -2.80 -0.94 -0.78
CA VAL A 62 -1.50 -0.69 -1.43
C VAL A 62 -0.46 -0.48 -0.35
N LEU A 63 0.69 -1.16 -0.45
CA LEU A 63 1.81 -1.04 0.48
C LEU A 63 3.10 -0.81 -0.30
N ASN A 64 3.78 0.29 0.00
CA ASN A 64 5.16 0.54 -0.40
C ASN A 64 6.10 -0.03 0.66
N ARG A 65 7.07 -0.82 0.23
CA ARG A 65 8.11 -1.36 1.12
C ARG A 65 9.49 -1.11 0.56
N VAL A 66 10.46 -0.88 1.43
CA VAL A 66 11.87 -0.80 1.09
C VAL A 66 12.41 -2.22 0.94
N MET A 67 13.08 -2.47 -0.18
CA MET A 67 13.85 -3.67 -0.47
C MET A 67 15.27 -3.45 0.05
N VAL A 68 15.73 -4.36 0.90
CA VAL A 68 17.06 -4.35 1.53
C VAL A 68 17.92 -5.45 0.92
#